data_AF-A0A090WP94-F1
#
_entry.id   AF-A0A090WP94-F1
#
_cell.length_a   1.000
_cell.length_b   1.000
_cell.length_c   1.000
_cell.angle_alpha   90.00
_cell.angle_beta   90.00
_cell.angle_gamma   90.00
#
_symmetry.space_group_name_H-M   'P 1'
#
loop_
_entity.id
_entity.type
_entity.pdbx_description
1 polymer ?
#
loop_
_entity_poly.entity_id
_entity_poly.type
_entity_poly.pdbx_seq_one_letter_code
_entity_poly.pdbx_strand_id
1 'polypeptide(L)'
;MVVVGGITRLTHSGLSISSYKLISGTIPPMNDAEWTEAFDLYKQYPEYQKLNNHFNLEDFKDIYFWEWLHRVIGRFIGLVFFLPFLYFLITKQLTKSTIKKLLSF
;
A
#
# COMPACT_ATOMS: atom_id res chain seq x y z
N MET A 1 -7.32 7.18 -3.10
CA MET A 1 -7.41 5.71 -3.27
C MET A 1 -8.17 5.31 -4.51
N VAL A 2 -9.29 5.95 -4.87
CA VAL A 2 -10.15 5.48 -5.99
C VAL A 2 -9.44 5.43 -7.34
N VAL A 3 -8.79 6.51 -7.79
CA VAL A 3 -8.12 6.55 -9.10
C VAL A 3 -6.87 5.66 -9.11
N VAL A 4 -5.93 5.87 -8.19
CA VAL A 4 -4.69 5.08 -8.11
C VAL A 4 -4.98 3.60 -7.84
N GLY A 5 -5.94 3.29 -6.96
CA GLY A 5 -6.38 1.91 -6.71
C GLY A 5 -7.14 1.29 -7.88
N GLY A 6 -7.87 2.10 -8.65
CA GLY A 6 -8.45 1.69 -9.93
C GLY A 6 -7.36 1.27 -10.91
N ILE A 7 -6.29 2.06 -11.03
CA ILE A 7 -5.11 1.69 -11.83
C ILE A 7 -4.50 0.40 -11.29
N THR A 8 -4.22 0.31 -9.99
CA THR A 8 -3.66 -0.91 -9.36
C THR A 8 -4.50 -2.16 -9.67
N ARG A 9 -5.83 -2.00 -9.70
CA ARG A 9 -6.76 -3.09 -10.02
C ARG A 9 -6.71 -3.47 -11.50
N LEU A 10 -6.69 -2.48 -12.40
CA LEU A 10 -6.67 -2.70 -13.85
C LEU A 10 -5.32 -3.25 -14.34
N THR A 11 -4.23 -2.90 -13.65
CA THR A 11 -2.88 -3.41 -13.95
C THR A 11 -2.54 -4.74 -13.27
N HIS A 12 -3.49 -5.34 -12.53
CA HIS A 12 -3.25 -6.59 -11.81
C HIS A 12 -2.01 -6.54 -10.89
N SER A 13 -1.81 -5.38 -10.26
CA SER A 13 -0.66 -5.12 -9.40
C SER A 13 -0.94 -5.41 -7.93
N GLY A 14 -2.16 -5.81 -7.55
CA GLY A 14 -2.57 -5.90 -6.15
C GLY A 14 -1.84 -6.92 -5.27
N LEU A 15 -1.12 -7.89 -5.87
CA LEU A 15 -0.34 -8.91 -5.16
C LEU A 15 1.18 -8.79 -5.41
N SER A 16 1.64 -7.73 -6.07
CA SER A 16 3.06 -7.50 -6.40
C SER A 16 3.95 -7.28 -5.18
N ILE A 17 3.40 -6.75 -4.07
CA ILE A 17 4.06 -6.60 -2.77
C ILE A 17 3.56 -7.69 -1.83
N SER A 18 4.18 -8.86 -1.95
CA SER A 18 3.77 -10.06 -1.25
C SER A 18 4.34 -10.20 0.18
N SER A 19 5.41 -9.46 0.52
CA SER A 19 6.03 -9.52 1.85
C SER A 19 5.31 -8.62 2.86
N TYR A 20 4.83 -9.17 3.97
CA TYR A 20 4.20 -8.40 5.04
C TYR A 20 5.25 -7.82 6.00
N LYS A 21 5.92 -6.74 5.61
CA LYS A 21 6.82 -5.98 6.49
C LYS A 21 6.12 -4.67 6.89
N LEU A 22 5.65 -4.58 8.14
CA LEU A 22 4.81 -3.47 8.64
C LEU A 22 5.50 -2.09 8.55
N ILE A 23 6.81 -2.05 8.81
CA ILE A 23 7.61 -0.81 8.82
C ILE A 23 8.44 -0.70 7.53
N SER A 24 9.18 -1.77 7.16
CA SER A 24 10.03 -1.78 5.97
C SER A 24 9.26 -1.84 4.65
N GLY A 25 7.99 -2.26 4.64
CA GLY A 25 7.13 -2.25 3.45
C GLY A 25 6.68 -0.85 3.01
N THR A 26 7.42 0.19 3.39
CA THR A 26 7.27 1.56 2.89
C THR A 26 8.39 1.91 1.91
N ILE A 27 9.52 1.21 2.01
CA ILE A 27 10.69 1.42 1.17
C ILE A 27 10.67 0.31 0.11
N PRO A 28 10.64 0.65 -1.19
CA PRO A 28 10.75 -0.35 -2.25
C PRO A 28 12.15 -1.01 -2.21
N PRO A 29 12.35 -2.17 -2.86
CA PRO A 29 13.67 -2.78 -2.97
C PRO A 29 14.71 -1.78 -3.51
N MET A 30 15.85 -1.70 -2.85
CA MET A 30 16.86 -0.66 -3.11
C MET A 30 18.04 -1.16 -3.94
N ASN A 31 18.16 -2.48 -4.13
CA ASN A 31 19.22 -3.11 -4.91
C ASN A 31 18.69 -4.30 -5.72
N ASP A 32 19.49 -4.78 -6.68
CA ASP A 32 19.09 -5.83 -7.62
C ASP A 32 18.81 -7.18 -6.94
N ALA A 33 19.51 -7.49 -5.84
CA ALA A 33 19.28 -8.71 -5.09
C ALA A 33 17.88 -8.70 -4.43
N GLU A 34 17.51 -7.59 -3.77
CA GLU A 34 16.19 -7.41 -3.18
C GLU A 34 15.07 -7.40 -4.24
N TRP A 35 15.32 -6.79 -5.40
CA TRP A 35 14.38 -6.82 -6.54
C TRP A 35 14.16 -8.24 -7.05
N THR A 36 15.24 -9.03 -7.16
CA THR A 36 15.17 -10.43 -7.58
C THR A 36 14.42 -11.27 -6.56
N GLU A 37 14.70 -11.11 -5.27
CA GLU A 37 13.98 -11.82 -4.20
C GLU A 37 12.48 -11.50 -4.21
N ALA A 38 12.12 -10.21 -4.35
CA ALA A 38 10.73 -9.79 -4.43
C ALA A 38 10.03 -10.36 -5.67
N PHE A 39 10.72 -10.39 -6.81
CA PHE A 39 10.18 -10.97 -8.03
C PHE A 39 10.01 -12.49 -7.94
N ASP A 40 10.99 -13.20 -7.38
CA ASP A 40 10.91 -14.65 -7.17
C ASP A 40 9.81 -15.03 -6.18
N LEU A 41 9.55 -14.18 -5.18
CA LEU A 41 8.38 -14.32 -4.33
C LEU A 41 7.09 -14.12 -5.12
N TYR A 42 7.01 -13.07 -5.95
CA TYR A 42 5.83 -12.80 -6.80
C TYR A 42 5.50 -13.95 -7.77
N LYS A 43 6.52 -14.62 -8.33
CA LYS A 43 6.34 -15.80 -9.21
C LYS A 43 5.56 -16.94 -8.57
N GLN A 44 5.57 -17.04 -7.25
CA GLN A 44 4.84 -18.08 -6.50
C GLN A 44 3.34 -17.81 -6.43
N TYR A 45 2.90 -16.59 -6.76
CA TYR A 45 1.49 -16.21 -6.68
C TYR A 45 0.70 -16.57 -7.94
N PRO A 46 -0.60 -16.89 -7.80
CA PRO A 46 -1.45 -17.22 -8.95
C PRO A 46 -1.56 -16.11 -10.00
N GLU A 47 -1.40 -14.83 -9.60
CA GLU A 47 -1.47 -13.69 -10.53
C GLU A 47 -0.32 -13.71 -11.54
N TYR A 48 0.91 -14.02 -11.08
CA TYR A 48 2.03 -14.29 -11.97
C TYR A 48 1.76 -15.53 -12.83
N GLN A 49 1.36 -16.65 -12.23
CA GLN A 49 1.20 -17.91 -12.96
C GLN A 49 0.11 -17.87 -14.05
N LYS A 50 -0.94 -17.07 -13.85
CA LYS A 50 -2.11 -17.04 -14.74
C LYS A 50 -2.14 -15.84 -15.69
N LEU A 51 -1.61 -14.68 -15.29
CA LEU A 51 -1.75 -13.44 -16.04
C LEU A 51 -0.39 -12.87 -16.46
N ASN A 52 0.60 -12.88 -15.55
CA ASN A 52 1.86 -12.15 -15.74
C ASN A 52 3.07 -13.08 -15.94
N ASN A 53 2.85 -14.30 -16.43
CA ASN A 53 3.89 -15.34 -16.55
C ASN A 53 5.01 -15.00 -17.54
N HIS A 54 4.78 -14.01 -18.40
CA HIS A 54 5.70 -13.49 -19.40
C HIS A 54 6.50 -12.28 -18.92
N PHE A 55 6.22 -11.77 -17.72
CA PHE A 55 6.87 -10.58 -17.19
C PHE A 55 8.36 -10.85 -16.94
N ASN A 56 9.18 -9.88 -17.29
CA ASN A 56 10.55 -9.79 -16.83
C ASN A 56 10.64 -8.93 -15.55
N LEU A 57 11.86 -8.70 -15.06
CA LEU A 57 12.08 -7.92 -13.84
C LEU A 57 11.64 -6.45 -13.98
N GLU A 58 11.73 -5.86 -15.17
CA GLU A 58 11.30 -4.49 -15.43
C GLU A 58 9.77 -4.37 -15.41
N ASP A 59 9.06 -5.30 -16.05
CA ASP A 59 7.58 -5.35 -16.01
C ASP A 59 7.08 -5.51 -14.56
N PHE A 60 7.80 -6.31 -13.75
CA PHE A 60 7.51 -6.46 -12.33
C PHE A 60 7.71 -5.15 -11.55
N LYS A 61 8.78 -4.38 -11.83
CA LYS A 61 9.02 -3.09 -11.18
C LYS A 61 7.90 -2.09 -11.44
N ASP A 62 7.30 -2.10 -12.63
CA ASP A 62 6.17 -1.22 -12.98
C ASP A 62 4.91 -1.53 -12.17
N ILE A 63 4.51 -2.81 -12.09
CA ILE A 63 3.35 -3.19 -11.26
C ILE A 63 3.63 -2.96 -9.77
N TYR A 64 4.85 -3.23 -9.32
CA TYR A 64 5.30 -2.97 -7.95
C TYR A 64 5.16 -1.49 -7.60
N PHE A 65 5.56 -0.59 -8.51
CA PHE A 65 5.45 0.85 -8.32
C PHE A 65 4.00 1.29 -8.09
N TRP A 66 3.05 0.79 -8.89
CA TRP A 66 1.64 1.16 -8.74
C TRP A 66 1.05 0.71 -7.41
N GLU A 67 1.35 -0.52 -6.98
CA GLU A 67 0.89 -1.01 -5.69
C GLU A 67 1.54 -0.25 -4.53
N TRP A 68 2.85 0.03 -4.64
CA TRP A 68 3.59 0.81 -3.65
C TRP A 68 3.02 2.22 -3.52
N LEU A 69 2.83 2.92 -4.64
CA LEU A 69 2.27 4.26 -4.68
C LEU A 69 0.86 4.30 -4.08
N HIS A 70 0.03 3.31 -4.41
CA HIS A 70 -1.29 3.15 -3.82
C HIS A 70 -1.22 3.06 -2.28
N ARG A 71 -0.34 2.18 -1.76
CA ARG A 71 -0.15 1.98 -0.31
C ARG A 71 0.40 3.24 0.38
N VAL A 72 1.37 3.93 -0.23
CA VAL A 72 1.99 5.15 0.32
C VAL A 72 0.98 6.28 0.43
N ILE A 73 0.19 6.53 -0.63
CA ILE A 73 -0.84 7.57 -0.59
C ILE A 73 -1.89 7.22 0.49
N GLY A 74 -2.21 5.93 0.66
CA GLY A 74 -3.16 5.47 1.68
C GLY A 74 -2.67 5.81 3.10
N ARG A 75 -1.40 5.51 3.38
CA ARG A 75 -0.74 5.85 4.65
C ARG A 75 -0.67 7.37 4.86
N PHE A 76 -0.30 8.12 3.83
CA PHE A 76 -0.20 9.58 3.92
C PHE A 76 -1.55 10.22 4.26
N ILE A 77 -2.62 9.81 3.59
CA ILE A 77 -3.98 10.25 3.90
C ILE A 77 -4.34 9.90 5.35
N GLY A 78 -4.07 8.65 5.77
CA GLY A 78 -4.27 8.23 7.16
C GLY A 78 -3.58 9.14 8.17
N LEU A 79 -2.32 9.52 7.94
CA LEU A 79 -1.57 10.43 8.80
C LEU A 79 -2.17 11.85 8.83
N VAL A 80 -2.54 12.40 7.67
CA VAL A 80 -3.13 13.74 7.55
C VAL A 80 -4.46 13.84 8.30
N PHE A 81 -5.24 12.76 8.39
CA PHE A 81 -6.47 12.74 9.19
C PHE A 81 -6.23 12.37 10.66
N PHE A 82 -5.28 11.46 10.94
CA PHE A 82 -4.99 10.99 12.28
C PHE A 82 -4.31 12.04 13.16
N LEU A 83 -3.38 12.83 12.63
CA LEU A 83 -2.65 13.84 13.41
C LEU A 83 -3.56 14.97 13.92
N PRO A 84 -4.40 15.63 13.09
CA PRO A 84 -5.36 16.62 13.58
C PRO A 84 -6.39 16.01 14.53
N PHE A 85 -6.85 14.79 14.26
CA PHE A 85 -7.77 14.09 15.18
C PHE A 85 -7.15 13.93 16.57
N LEU A 86 -5.91 13.44 16.65
CA LEU A 86 -5.20 13.27 17.91
C LEU A 86 -4.94 14.63 18.60
N TYR A 87 -4.59 15.67 17.84
CA TYR A 87 -4.44 17.02 18.36
C TYR A 87 -5.73 17.56 18.99
N PHE A 88 -6.87 17.47 18.30
CA PHE A 88 -8.16 17.93 18.82
C PHE A 88 -8.64 17.09 20.01
N LEU A 89 -8.27 15.81 20.05
CA LEU A 89 -8.56 14.92 21.18
C LEU A 89 -7.77 15.32 22.42
N ILE A 90 -6.46 15.56 22.30
CA ILE A 90 -5.58 15.95 23.42
C ILE A 90 -5.93 17.36 23.92
N THR A 91 -6.21 18.29 23.02
CA THR A 91 -6.60 19.66 23.39
C THR A 91 -8.02 19.78 23.93
N LYS A 92 -8.76 18.66 24.08
CA LYS A 92 -10.15 18.59 24.58
C LYS A 92 -11.13 19.49 23.81
N GLN A 93 -10.82 19.82 22.57
CA GLN A 93 -11.69 20.63 21.70
C GLN A 93 -12.85 19.82 21.12
N LEU A 94 -12.81 18.49 21.23
CA LEU A 94 -13.88 17.60 20.81
C LEU A 94 -14.89 17.37 21.95
N THR A 95 -16.18 17.58 21.67
CA THR A 95 -17.23 17.21 22.64
C THR A 95 -17.36 15.69 22.77
N LYS A 96 -17.82 15.22 23.94
CA LYS A 96 -18.07 13.78 24.19
C LYS A 96 -19.03 13.15 23.16
N SER A 97 -19.99 13.93 22.66
CA SER A 97 -20.93 13.49 21.60
C SER A 97 -20.20 13.26 20.27
N THR A 98 -19.32 14.19 19.87
CA THR A 98 -18.50 14.05 18.65
C THR A 98 -17.56 12.86 18.73
N ILE A 99 -16.88 12.66 19.88
CA ILE A 99 -15.98 11.52 20.07
C ILE A 99 -16.74 10.19 19.97
N LYS A 100 -17.92 10.09 20.60
CA LYS A 100 -18.74 8.87 20.56
C LYS A 100 -19.21 8.54 19.13
N LYS A 101 -19.56 9.55 18.33
CA LYS A 101 -19.91 9.37 16.91
C LYS A 101 -18.71 8.94 16.06
N LEU A 102 -17.53 9.50 16.31
CA LEU A 102 -16.30 9.14 15.57
C LEU A 102 -15.82 7.72 15.88
N LEU A 103 -16.10 7.20 17.08
CA LEU A 103 -15.70 5.86 17.50
C LEU A 103 -16.77 4.78 17.25
N SER A 104 -17.98 5.14 16.80
CA SER A 104 -19.05 4.15 16.54
C SER A 104 -19.12 3.69 15.08
N PHE A 105 -18.04 3.89 14.32
CA PHE A 105 -17.88 3.31 12.98
C PHE A 105 -17.53 1.83 13.05
#